data_AF-A0A1A6H0Z5-F1
#
_entry.id   AF-A0A1A6H0Z5-F1
#
_cell.length_a   1.000
_cell.length_b   1.000
_cell.length_c   1.000
_cell.angle_alpha   90.00
_cell.angle_beta   90.00
_cell.angle_gamma   90.00
#
_symmetry.space_group_name_H-M   'P 1'
#
loop_
_entity.id
_entity.type
_entity.pdbx_description
1 polymer ?
#
loop_
_entity_poly.entity_id
_entity_poly.type
_entity_poly.pdbx_seq_one_letter_code
_entity_poly.pdbx_strand_id
1 'polypeptide(L)'
;MDAALKRSRSEEPAELQPPAREVEEKEEEEEERMEQGLQEEEEVDPRIQVGRGELEKLNQSTDDINRQETELEDARQKFRSVLVEATVKLDELVKKIGKAVEDSKPYWEARRVARQAQLEAQKATQDFQRATEVLRAAKETISLAEQRLLEDDKRQFDSAWQEMLNHATQRVMEAEQTKTRSELVHKETAARYNAAMGRMRQLEKKLKRAINKSK
;
A
#
# COMPACT_ATOMS: atom_id res chain seq x y z
N MET A 1 -72.89 -1.08 56.51
CA MET A 1 -73.63 0.12 56.93
C MET A 1 -72.69 0.95 57.79
N ASP A 2 -72.30 2.11 57.27
CA ASP A 2 -71.28 3.08 57.70
C ASP A 2 -71.36 3.67 59.11
N ALA A 3 -70.23 4.23 59.59
CA ALA A 3 -70.14 5.64 60.04
C ALA A 3 -68.67 6.11 60.27
N ALA A 4 -68.35 7.32 59.80
CA ALA A 4 -67.05 8.01 59.85
C ALA A 4 -67.01 9.19 60.85
N LEU A 5 -65.84 9.71 61.25
CA LEU A 5 -65.65 11.12 61.68
C LEU A 5 -64.17 11.59 61.75
N LYS A 6 -63.91 12.82 61.26
CA LYS A 6 -62.62 13.58 61.22
C LYS A 6 -62.56 14.68 62.31
N ARG A 7 -61.35 15.20 62.64
CA ARG A 7 -61.13 16.54 63.28
C ARG A 7 -59.70 17.11 63.02
N SER A 8 -59.50 18.41 63.26
CA SER A 8 -58.71 19.40 62.47
C SER A 8 -57.67 20.30 63.24
N ARG A 9 -56.54 20.64 62.56
CA ARG A 9 -55.64 21.87 62.45
C ARG A 9 -55.35 22.89 63.60
N SER A 10 -54.14 23.49 63.63
CA SER A 10 -53.78 24.87 64.12
C SER A 10 -52.39 25.39 63.58
N GLU A 11 -52.18 26.73 63.43
CA GLU A 11 -51.07 27.50 62.75
C GLU A 11 -50.24 28.48 63.67
N GLU A 12 -49.01 28.82 63.18
CA GLU A 12 -47.94 29.89 63.31
C GLU A 12 -48.12 31.30 64.01
N PRO A 13 -47.09 32.22 64.22
CA PRO A 13 -46.27 33.01 63.20
C PRO A 13 -44.87 33.71 63.59
N ALA A 14 -44.36 34.67 62.75
CA ALA A 14 -42.97 35.20 62.47
C ALA A 14 -42.64 36.77 62.63
N GLU A 15 -41.43 37.29 62.25
CA GLU A 15 -40.87 38.72 62.34
C GLU A 15 -39.86 39.19 61.18
N LEU A 16 -39.48 40.51 60.98
CA LEU A 16 -38.89 41.24 59.76
C LEU A 16 -37.55 42.13 59.91
N GLN A 17 -36.85 42.62 58.81
CA GLN A 17 -35.51 43.37 58.72
C GLN A 17 -35.20 44.38 57.48
N PRO A 18 -34.02 45.13 57.29
CA PRO A 18 -33.77 46.55 56.74
C PRO A 18 -33.21 46.81 55.24
N PRO A 19 -32.75 48.04 54.73
CA PRO A 19 -32.88 48.55 53.32
C PRO A 19 -31.65 48.59 52.34
N ALA A 20 -31.90 48.90 51.05
CA ALA A 20 -31.26 48.31 49.84
C ALA A 20 -30.16 49.06 49.03
N ARG A 21 -29.81 50.34 49.27
CA ARG A 21 -28.95 51.11 48.31
C ARG A 21 -27.43 50.86 48.36
N GLU A 22 -26.87 50.45 49.49
CA GLU A 22 -25.44 50.08 49.58
C GLU A 22 -25.15 48.68 49.00
N VAL A 23 -26.21 47.96 48.63
CA VAL A 23 -26.14 46.62 48.05
C VAL A 23 -25.91 46.72 46.55
N GLU A 24 -26.60 47.65 45.86
CA GLU A 24 -26.52 47.81 44.41
C GLU A 24 -25.11 48.22 43.92
N GLU A 25 -24.44 49.20 44.56
CA GLU A 25 -23.07 49.60 44.14
C GLU A 25 -22.01 48.50 44.37
N LYS A 26 -22.22 47.62 45.36
CA LYS A 26 -21.34 46.48 45.59
C LYS A 26 -21.56 45.35 44.59
N GLU A 27 -22.82 45.15 44.19
CA GLU A 27 -23.18 44.17 43.17
C GLU A 27 -22.60 44.57 41.80
N GLU A 28 -22.63 45.85 41.43
CA GLU A 28 -22.03 46.35 40.18
C GLU A 28 -20.50 46.20 40.17
N GLU A 29 -19.79 46.49 41.27
CA GLU A 29 -18.34 46.27 41.36
C GLU A 29 -17.97 44.77 41.37
N GLU A 30 -18.82 43.89 41.92
CA GLU A 30 -18.61 42.45 41.89
C GLU A 30 -18.89 41.87 40.50
N GLU A 31 -19.88 42.39 39.77
CA GLU A 31 -20.15 42.01 38.37
C GLU A 31 -19.01 42.46 37.45
N GLU A 32 -18.50 43.69 37.55
CA GLU A 32 -17.36 44.14 36.73
C GLU A 32 -16.08 43.33 37.02
N ARG A 33 -15.84 42.93 38.28
CA ARG A 33 -14.72 42.05 38.64
C ARG A 33 -14.92 40.62 38.14
N MET A 34 -16.15 40.11 38.15
CA MET A 34 -16.47 38.81 37.57
C MET A 34 -16.32 38.83 36.05
N GLU A 35 -16.74 39.90 35.38
CA GLU A 35 -16.63 40.05 33.93
C GLU A 35 -15.16 40.19 33.49
N GLN A 36 -14.34 40.92 34.26
CA GLN A 36 -12.88 40.97 34.06
C GLN A 36 -12.19 39.63 34.34
N GLY A 37 -12.64 38.87 35.36
CA GLY A 37 -12.13 37.52 35.64
C GLY A 37 -12.50 36.47 34.59
N LEU A 38 -13.65 36.65 33.91
CA LEU A 38 -14.09 35.79 32.82
C LEU A 38 -13.38 36.10 31.50
N GLN A 39 -12.96 37.36 31.26
CA GLN A 39 -12.18 37.74 30.09
C GLN A 39 -10.71 37.25 30.16
N GLU A 40 -10.15 37.06 31.36
CA GLU A 40 -8.82 36.47 31.53
C GLU A 40 -8.80 34.93 31.42
N GLU A 41 -9.95 34.26 31.53
CA GLU A 41 -10.06 32.80 31.32
C GLU A 41 -10.10 32.40 29.83
N GLU A 42 -10.14 33.35 28.89
CA GLU A 42 -10.23 33.09 27.44
C GLU A 42 -8.89 33.15 26.69
N GLU A 43 -7.75 32.99 27.36
CA GLU A 43 -6.48 32.64 26.69
C GLU A 43 -5.85 31.42 27.36
N VAL A 44 -6.28 30.22 26.92
CA VAL A 44 -5.62 28.96 27.29
C VAL A 44 -4.14 29.07 26.89
N ASP A 45 -3.23 28.98 27.86
CA ASP A 45 -1.77 29.03 27.65
C ASP A 45 -1.38 28.23 26.39
N PRO A 46 -0.66 28.82 25.42
CA PRO A 46 -0.26 28.14 24.20
C PRO A 46 0.41 26.77 24.42
N ARG A 47 1.09 26.56 25.56
CA ARG A 47 1.67 25.27 25.95
C ARG A 47 0.62 24.26 26.38
N ILE A 48 -0.45 24.71 27.04
CA ILE A 48 -1.62 23.89 27.38
C ILE A 48 -2.41 23.57 26.10
N GLN A 49 -2.49 24.51 25.14
CA GLN A 49 -3.16 24.27 23.87
C GLN A 49 -2.38 23.29 22.97
N VAL A 50 -1.04 23.40 22.91
CA VAL A 50 -0.16 22.43 22.26
C VAL A 50 -0.24 21.07 22.96
N GLY A 51 -0.20 21.03 24.29
CA GLY A 51 -0.35 19.80 25.08
C GLY A 51 -1.72 19.13 24.89
N ARG A 52 -2.81 19.91 24.78
CA ARG A 52 -4.14 19.39 24.42
C ARG A 52 -4.17 18.82 23.01
N GLY A 53 -3.53 19.47 22.04
CA GLY A 53 -3.42 18.95 20.67
C GLY A 53 -2.57 17.68 20.57
N GLU A 54 -1.51 17.55 21.38
CA GLU A 54 -0.73 16.31 21.49
C GLU A 54 -1.53 15.18 22.17
N LEU A 55 -2.32 15.51 23.19
CA LEU A 55 -3.20 14.56 23.86
C LEU A 55 -4.36 14.11 22.95
N GLU A 56 -4.89 15.01 22.13
CA GLU A 56 -5.89 14.69 21.11
C GLU A 56 -5.32 13.75 20.05
N LYS A 57 -4.08 13.99 19.59
CA LYS A 57 -3.36 13.06 18.70
C LYS A 57 -3.13 11.70 19.35
N LEU A 58 -2.81 11.66 20.65
CA LEU A 58 -2.62 10.41 21.39
C LEU A 58 -3.94 9.64 21.52
N ASN A 59 -5.04 10.32 21.83
CA ASN A 59 -6.37 9.73 21.87
C ASN A 59 -6.79 9.19 20.50
N GLN A 60 -6.62 9.98 19.43
CA GLN A 60 -6.89 9.54 18.06
C GLN A 60 -6.03 8.33 17.66
N SER A 61 -4.74 8.34 18.03
CA SER A 61 -3.85 7.19 17.76
C SER A 61 -4.27 5.95 18.55
N THR A 62 -4.77 6.12 19.77
CA THR A 62 -5.29 5.02 20.60
C THR A 62 -6.54 4.41 19.97
N ASP A 63 -7.46 5.26 19.51
CA ASP A 63 -8.66 4.81 18.79
C ASP A 63 -8.32 4.12 17.47
N ASP A 64 -7.35 4.66 16.72
CA ASP A 64 -6.84 4.05 15.49
C ASP A 64 -6.19 2.68 15.76
N ILE A 65 -5.43 2.54 16.85
CA ILE A 65 -4.86 1.25 17.27
C ILE A 65 -5.99 0.27 17.58
N ASN A 66 -6.94 0.63 18.43
CA ASN A 66 -8.04 -0.26 18.81
C ASN A 66 -8.87 -0.70 17.59
N ARG A 67 -9.08 0.22 16.66
CA ARG A 67 -9.75 -0.05 15.39
C ARG A 67 -8.94 -1.03 14.53
N GLN A 68 -7.65 -0.78 14.32
CA GLN A 68 -6.78 -1.65 13.53
C GLN A 68 -6.63 -3.04 14.17
N GLU A 69 -6.58 -3.13 15.50
CA GLU A 69 -6.56 -4.39 16.23
C GLU A 69 -7.84 -5.20 15.97
N THR A 70 -9.00 -4.54 16.00
CA THR A 70 -10.29 -5.16 15.69
C THR A 70 -10.34 -5.63 14.23
N GLU A 71 -9.99 -4.77 13.28
CA GLU A 71 -9.96 -5.11 11.85
C GLU A 71 -8.97 -6.26 11.55
N LEU A 72 -7.83 -6.31 12.25
CA LEU A 72 -6.85 -7.37 12.14
C LEU A 72 -7.38 -8.70 12.68
N GLU A 73 -8.05 -8.69 13.85
CA GLU A 73 -8.61 -9.92 14.40
C GLU A 73 -9.78 -10.45 13.55
N ASP A 74 -10.62 -9.57 13.03
CA ASP A 74 -11.66 -9.93 12.06
C ASP A 74 -11.06 -10.53 10.78
N ALA A 75 -10.00 -9.93 10.24
CA ALA A 75 -9.29 -10.45 9.07
C ALA A 75 -8.64 -11.81 9.35
N ARG A 76 -8.04 -12.00 10.54
CA ARG A 76 -7.46 -13.28 10.98
C ARG A 76 -8.53 -14.34 11.15
N GLN A 77 -9.66 -14.02 11.76
CA GLN A 77 -10.79 -14.93 11.91
C GLN A 77 -11.34 -15.35 10.55
N LYS A 78 -11.52 -14.39 9.64
CA LYS A 78 -11.95 -14.67 8.26
C LYS A 78 -10.95 -15.58 7.54
N PHE A 79 -9.65 -15.30 7.66
CA PHE A 79 -8.60 -16.16 7.09
C PHE A 79 -8.67 -17.59 7.64
N ARG A 80 -8.77 -17.76 8.97
CA ARG A 80 -8.92 -19.07 9.61
C ARG A 80 -10.16 -19.80 9.10
N SER A 81 -11.31 -19.12 9.02
CA SER A 81 -12.56 -19.69 8.52
C SER A 81 -12.43 -20.19 7.08
N VAL A 82 -11.91 -19.35 6.19
CA VAL A 82 -11.70 -19.70 4.76
C VAL A 82 -10.71 -20.85 4.63
N LEU A 83 -9.64 -20.87 5.43
CA LEU A 83 -8.65 -21.94 5.39
C LEU A 83 -9.24 -23.29 5.81
N VAL A 84 -10.03 -23.32 6.88
CA VAL A 84 -10.72 -24.53 7.34
C VAL A 84 -11.71 -25.00 6.28
N GLU A 85 -12.54 -24.10 5.76
CA GLU A 85 -13.51 -24.41 4.70
C GLU A 85 -12.84 -24.97 3.45
N ALA A 86 -11.77 -24.33 2.98
CA ALA A 86 -11.00 -24.78 1.83
C ALA A 86 -10.39 -26.16 2.06
N THR A 87 -9.86 -26.42 3.26
CA THR A 87 -9.25 -27.71 3.62
C THR A 87 -10.28 -28.83 3.58
N VAL A 88 -11.46 -28.62 4.19
CA VAL A 88 -12.55 -29.61 4.19
C VAL A 88 -13.05 -29.90 2.77
N LYS A 89 -13.33 -28.84 1.99
CA LYS A 89 -13.79 -28.99 0.59
C LYS A 89 -12.76 -29.71 -0.28
N LEU A 90 -11.47 -29.42 -0.11
CA LEU A 90 -10.40 -30.11 -0.84
C LEU A 90 -10.30 -31.59 -0.44
N ASP A 91 -10.41 -31.92 0.84
CA ASP A 91 -10.39 -33.31 1.32
C ASP A 91 -11.58 -34.12 0.76
N GLU A 92 -12.78 -33.53 0.72
CA GLU A 92 -13.95 -34.14 0.07
C GLU A 92 -13.72 -34.41 -1.42
N LEU A 93 -13.14 -33.45 -2.14
CA LEU A 93 -12.79 -33.62 -3.55
C LEU A 93 -11.73 -34.71 -3.76
N VAL A 94 -10.72 -34.78 -2.89
CA VAL A 94 -9.70 -35.83 -2.92
C VAL A 94 -10.33 -37.20 -2.68
N LYS A 95 -11.25 -37.33 -1.71
CA LYS A 95 -12.00 -38.58 -1.47
C LYS A 95 -12.83 -39.00 -2.68
N LYS A 96 -13.45 -38.04 -3.39
CA LYS A 96 -14.28 -38.30 -4.58
C LYS A 96 -13.45 -38.66 -5.82
N ILE A 97 -12.33 -37.97 -6.06
CA ILE A 97 -11.50 -38.11 -7.27
C ILE A 97 -10.49 -39.26 -7.12
N GLY A 98 -9.93 -39.42 -5.93
CA GLY A 98 -8.95 -40.45 -5.56
C GLY A 98 -7.56 -40.19 -6.15
N LYS A 99 -6.86 -41.28 -6.52
CA LYS A 99 -5.46 -41.26 -6.97
C LYS A 99 -5.16 -40.33 -8.15
N ALA A 100 -6.16 -39.98 -8.96
CA ALA A 100 -5.98 -39.07 -10.08
C ALA A 100 -5.49 -37.67 -9.66
N VAL A 101 -5.77 -37.22 -8.43
CA VAL A 101 -5.21 -35.97 -7.88
C VAL A 101 -3.69 -36.08 -7.80
N GLU A 102 -3.18 -37.11 -7.12
CA GLU A 102 -1.74 -37.37 -6.96
C GLU A 102 -1.05 -37.65 -8.30
N ASP A 103 -1.65 -38.49 -9.15
CA ASP A 103 -1.09 -38.86 -10.45
C ASP A 103 -0.96 -37.65 -11.40
N SER A 104 -1.80 -36.63 -11.25
CA SER A 104 -1.77 -35.42 -12.06
C SER A 104 -0.78 -34.35 -11.56
N LYS A 105 -0.32 -34.42 -10.30
CA LYS A 105 0.56 -33.39 -9.69
C LYS A 105 1.78 -33.03 -10.55
N PRO A 106 2.54 -34.00 -11.13
CA PRO A 106 3.71 -33.66 -11.94
C PRO A 106 3.37 -32.77 -13.14
N TYR A 107 2.19 -32.91 -13.74
CA TYR A 107 1.74 -32.06 -14.83
C TYR A 107 1.48 -30.62 -14.36
N TRP A 108 0.75 -30.44 -13.25
CA TRP A 108 0.44 -29.11 -12.72
C TRP A 108 1.68 -28.37 -12.24
N GLU A 109 2.64 -29.09 -11.65
CA GLU A 109 3.96 -28.56 -11.31
C GLU A 109 4.75 -28.14 -12.57
N ALA A 110 4.81 -29.00 -13.59
CA ALA A 110 5.46 -28.66 -14.85
C ALA A 110 4.80 -27.46 -15.54
N ARG A 111 3.46 -27.34 -15.46
CA ARG A 111 2.70 -26.18 -15.97
C ARG A 111 3.03 -24.91 -15.20
N ARG A 112 3.18 -24.98 -13.87
CA ARG A 112 3.63 -23.85 -13.04
C ARG A 112 5.03 -23.39 -13.45
N VAL A 113 5.96 -24.33 -13.62
CA VAL A 113 7.34 -24.03 -14.08
C VAL A 113 7.34 -23.44 -15.49
N ALA A 114 6.55 -23.98 -16.41
CA ALA A 114 6.43 -23.45 -17.78
C ALA A 114 5.88 -22.01 -17.79
N ARG A 115 4.89 -21.71 -16.95
CA ARG A 115 4.37 -20.34 -16.78
C ARG A 115 5.43 -19.40 -16.21
N GLN A 116 6.20 -19.83 -15.21
CA GLN A 116 7.29 -19.05 -14.65
C GLN A 116 8.36 -18.75 -15.71
N ALA A 117 8.80 -19.77 -16.44
CA ALA A 117 9.77 -19.63 -17.52
C ALA A 117 9.26 -18.73 -18.66
N GLN A 118 7.95 -18.75 -18.94
CA GLN A 118 7.32 -17.86 -19.92
C GLN A 118 7.44 -16.39 -19.49
N LEU A 119 7.12 -16.07 -18.24
CA LEU A 119 7.21 -14.70 -17.72
C LEU A 119 8.65 -14.20 -17.73
N GLU A 120 9.61 -15.05 -17.35
CA GLU A 120 11.04 -14.73 -17.41
C GLU A 120 11.52 -14.49 -18.84
N ALA A 121 11.12 -15.34 -19.80
CA ALA A 121 11.47 -15.18 -21.20
C ALA A 121 10.85 -13.91 -21.81
N GLN A 122 9.61 -13.56 -21.45
CA GLN A 122 8.97 -12.32 -21.87
C GLN A 122 9.72 -11.10 -21.32
N LYS A 123 10.06 -11.11 -20.03
CA LYS A 123 10.85 -10.05 -19.39
C LYS A 123 12.21 -9.88 -20.08
N ALA A 124 12.94 -10.97 -20.30
CA ALA A 124 14.24 -10.94 -20.96
C ALA A 124 14.14 -10.45 -22.42
N THR A 125 13.04 -10.77 -23.11
CA THR A 125 12.77 -10.24 -24.47
C THR A 125 12.60 -8.72 -24.44
N GLN A 126 11.82 -8.19 -23.50
CA GLN A 126 11.63 -6.74 -23.35
C GLN A 126 12.94 -6.03 -22.97
N ASP A 127 13.73 -6.64 -22.07
CA ASP A 127 15.04 -6.11 -21.69
C ASP A 127 15.99 -6.05 -22.89
N PHE A 128 16.02 -7.11 -23.72
CA PHE A 128 16.83 -7.15 -24.93
C PHE A 128 16.37 -6.13 -25.99
N GLN A 129 15.07 -5.96 -26.18
CA GLN A 129 14.50 -4.94 -27.07
C GLN A 129 14.91 -3.53 -26.60
N ARG A 130 14.71 -3.22 -25.32
CA ARG A 130 15.13 -1.94 -24.72
C ARG A 130 16.64 -1.70 -24.89
N ALA A 131 17.48 -2.70 -24.61
CA ALA A 131 18.93 -2.56 -24.78
C ALA A 131 19.33 -2.33 -26.25
N THR A 132 18.62 -2.97 -27.19
CA THR A 132 18.82 -2.77 -28.63
C THR A 132 18.42 -1.36 -29.07
N GLU A 133 17.31 -0.84 -28.57
CA GLU A 133 16.87 0.53 -28.84
C GLU A 133 17.83 1.57 -28.27
N VAL A 134 18.31 1.38 -27.04
CA VAL A 134 19.33 2.24 -26.42
C VAL A 134 20.60 2.26 -27.25
N LEU A 135 21.08 1.10 -27.70
CA LEU A 135 22.25 1.02 -28.57
C LEU A 135 22.01 1.76 -29.90
N ARG A 136 20.84 1.56 -30.51
CA ARG A 136 20.48 2.25 -31.76
C ARG A 136 20.51 3.77 -31.58
N ALA A 137 19.88 4.29 -30.53
CA ALA A 137 19.87 5.72 -30.22
C ALA A 137 21.28 6.27 -29.93
N ALA A 138 22.12 5.51 -29.22
CA ALA A 138 23.51 5.90 -28.96
C ALA A 138 24.33 5.98 -30.26
N LYS A 139 24.16 5.02 -31.18
CA LYS A 139 24.81 5.04 -32.50
C LYS A 139 24.31 6.19 -33.39
N GLU A 140 23.00 6.45 -33.38
CA GLU A 140 22.41 7.60 -34.07
C GLU A 140 22.99 8.94 -33.54
N THR A 141 23.24 9.04 -32.24
CA THR A 141 23.87 10.23 -31.63
C THR A 141 25.27 10.47 -32.18
N ILE A 142 26.10 9.42 -32.32
CA ILE A 142 27.44 9.54 -32.93
C ILE A 142 27.32 9.91 -34.40
N SER A 143 26.46 9.22 -35.16
CA SER A 143 26.30 9.48 -36.60
C SER A 143 25.84 10.93 -36.90
N LEU A 144 24.93 11.49 -36.09
CA LEU A 144 24.52 12.89 -36.19
C LEU A 144 25.64 13.86 -35.80
N ALA A 145 26.46 13.50 -34.80
CA ALA A 145 27.62 14.30 -34.41
C ALA A 145 28.69 14.34 -35.52
N GLU A 146 28.91 13.19 -36.20
CA GLU A 146 29.80 13.09 -37.36
C GLU A 146 29.28 13.92 -38.54
N GLN A 147 27.99 13.82 -38.90
CA GLN A 147 27.40 14.62 -39.97
C GLN A 147 27.57 16.13 -39.74
N ARG A 148 27.25 16.60 -38.52
CA ARG A 148 27.41 18.02 -38.17
C ARG A 148 28.85 18.52 -38.19
N LEU A 149 29.82 17.62 -38.00
CA LEU A 149 31.24 17.96 -38.12
C LEU A 149 31.66 18.12 -39.59
N LEU A 150 31.13 17.27 -40.48
CA LEU A 150 31.41 17.35 -41.92
C LEU A 150 30.74 18.56 -42.60
N GLU A 151 29.64 19.07 -42.06
CA GLU A 151 28.89 20.22 -42.62
C GLU A 151 29.49 21.58 -42.28
N ASP A 152 30.39 21.67 -41.30
CA ASP A 152 30.94 22.94 -40.80
C ASP A 152 32.46 22.99 -40.98
N ASP A 153 32.91 23.37 -42.18
CA ASP A 153 34.33 23.50 -42.58
C ASP A 153 35.16 24.44 -41.68
N LYS A 154 34.51 25.22 -40.79
CA LYS A 154 35.16 26.17 -39.88
C LYS A 154 35.24 25.68 -38.43
N ARG A 155 34.64 24.54 -38.08
CA ARG A 155 34.75 23.99 -36.71
C ARG A 155 36.13 23.45 -36.46
N GLN A 156 36.83 24.07 -35.51
CA GLN A 156 38.01 23.49 -34.91
C GLN A 156 37.58 22.38 -33.96
N PHE A 157 38.28 21.25 -33.96
CA PHE A 157 38.14 20.20 -32.94
C PHE A 157 38.54 20.79 -31.59
N ASP A 158 37.59 21.44 -30.91
CA ASP A 158 37.80 22.00 -29.59
C ASP A 158 37.70 20.91 -28.51
N SER A 159 38.21 21.22 -27.31
CA SER A 159 38.24 20.28 -26.19
C SER A 159 36.82 19.81 -25.80
N ALA A 160 35.82 20.68 -25.91
CA ALA A 160 34.43 20.37 -25.57
C ALA A 160 33.81 19.34 -26.54
N TRP A 161 34.11 19.46 -27.83
CA TRP A 161 33.64 18.51 -28.84
C TRP A 161 34.35 17.15 -28.72
N GLN A 162 35.64 17.14 -28.39
CA GLN A 162 36.38 15.90 -28.09
C GLN A 162 35.80 15.17 -26.87
N GLU A 163 35.50 15.90 -25.79
CA GLU A 163 34.85 15.33 -24.59
C GLU A 163 33.45 14.77 -24.91
N MET A 164 32.65 15.50 -25.70
CA MET A 164 31.34 15.03 -26.15
C MET A 164 31.45 13.71 -26.93
N LEU A 165 32.40 13.61 -27.87
CA LEU A 165 32.60 12.40 -28.66
C LEU A 165 33.08 11.24 -27.79
N ASN A 166 34.04 11.46 -26.89
CA ASN A 166 34.52 10.45 -25.95
C ASN A 166 33.38 9.87 -25.11
N HIS A 167 32.50 10.74 -24.58
CA HIS A 167 31.33 10.31 -23.82
C HIS A 167 30.31 9.55 -24.68
N ALA A 168 30.06 10.01 -25.92
CA ALA A 168 29.18 9.30 -26.85
C ALA A 168 29.71 7.91 -27.22
N THR A 169 31.02 7.79 -27.48
CA THR A 169 31.71 6.52 -27.77
C THR A 169 31.66 5.58 -26.57
N GLN A 170 31.92 6.09 -25.35
CA GLN A 170 31.80 5.29 -24.13
C GLN A 170 30.37 4.76 -23.95
N ARG A 171 29.36 5.61 -24.15
CA ARG A 171 27.95 5.19 -24.06
C ARG A 171 27.57 4.13 -25.09
N VAL A 172 28.11 4.19 -26.32
CA VAL A 172 27.90 3.13 -27.31
C VAL A 172 28.53 1.82 -26.82
N MET A 173 29.75 1.86 -26.31
CA MET A 173 30.43 0.67 -25.79
C MET A 173 29.65 0.00 -24.64
N GLU A 174 29.18 0.80 -23.68
CA GLU A 174 28.36 0.33 -22.56
C GLU A 174 27.00 -0.24 -23.02
N ALA A 175 26.37 0.43 -24.00
CA ALA A 175 25.11 -0.04 -24.60
C ALA A 175 25.31 -1.36 -25.36
N GLU A 176 26.43 -1.53 -26.08
CA GLU A 176 26.77 -2.78 -26.76
C GLU A 176 26.97 -3.92 -25.76
N GLN A 177 27.72 -3.69 -24.68
CA GLN A 177 27.91 -4.68 -23.63
C GLN A 177 26.57 -5.09 -23.00
N THR A 178 25.71 -4.13 -22.71
CA THR A 178 24.37 -4.35 -22.14
C THR A 178 23.47 -5.13 -23.09
N LYS A 179 23.52 -4.82 -24.40
CA LYS A 179 22.80 -5.58 -25.43
C LYS A 179 23.30 -7.02 -25.48
N THR A 180 24.61 -7.27 -25.53
CA THR A 180 25.16 -8.63 -25.60
C THR A 180 24.77 -9.46 -24.37
N ARG A 181 24.80 -8.86 -23.17
CA ARG A 181 24.37 -9.53 -21.94
C ARG A 181 22.87 -9.86 -21.97
N SER A 182 22.02 -8.91 -22.36
CA SER A 182 20.57 -9.14 -22.45
C SER A 182 20.20 -10.15 -23.54
N GLU A 183 20.95 -10.20 -24.64
CA GLU A 183 20.78 -11.20 -25.70
C GLU A 183 21.07 -12.62 -25.20
N LEU A 184 22.14 -12.80 -24.42
CA LEU A 184 22.48 -14.09 -23.81
C LEU A 184 21.36 -14.56 -22.89
N VAL A 185 20.88 -13.69 -22.00
CA VAL A 185 19.78 -14.01 -21.07
C VAL A 185 18.49 -14.31 -21.83
N HIS A 186 18.19 -13.57 -22.89
CA HIS A 186 17.04 -13.83 -23.76
C HIS A 186 17.10 -15.23 -24.38
N LYS A 187 18.25 -15.61 -24.96
CA LYS A 187 18.44 -16.96 -25.55
C LYS A 187 18.33 -18.05 -24.50
N GLU A 188 18.93 -17.86 -23.32
CA GLU A 188 18.92 -18.82 -22.24
C GLU A 188 17.50 -19.03 -21.68
N THR A 189 16.78 -17.95 -21.39
CA THR A 189 15.40 -18.01 -20.89
C THR A 189 14.44 -18.61 -21.91
N ALA A 190 14.62 -18.31 -23.20
CA ALA A 190 13.86 -18.96 -24.27
C ALA A 190 14.11 -20.48 -24.33
N ALA A 191 15.36 -20.92 -24.19
CA ALA A 191 15.69 -22.34 -24.12
C ALA A 191 15.04 -23.03 -22.91
N ARG A 192 15.09 -22.42 -21.73
CA ARG A 192 14.42 -22.93 -20.53
C ARG A 192 12.90 -23.01 -20.71
N TYR A 193 12.27 -22.00 -21.29
CA TYR A 193 10.84 -22.01 -21.59
C TYR A 193 10.47 -23.15 -22.54
N ASN A 194 11.21 -23.34 -23.64
CA ASN A 194 10.97 -24.43 -24.58
C ASN A 194 11.12 -25.81 -23.93
N ALA A 195 12.14 -25.99 -23.08
CA ALA A 195 12.33 -27.23 -22.32
C ALA A 195 11.17 -27.50 -21.35
N ALA A 196 10.74 -26.48 -20.58
CA ALA A 196 9.63 -26.58 -19.64
C ALA A 196 8.30 -26.89 -20.34
N MET A 197 8.02 -26.22 -21.47
CA MET A 197 6.86 -26.49 -22.31
C MET A 197 6.90 -27.90 -22.92
N GLY A 198 8.07 -28.35 -23.36
CA GLY A 198 8.27 -29.71 -23.85
C GLY A 198 7.93 -30.75 -22.80
N ARG A 199 8.47 -30.60 -21.59
CA ARG A 199 8.17 -31.49 -20.44
C ARG A 199 6.69 -31.47 -20.07
N MET A 200 6.07 -30.29 -19.99
CA MET A 200 4.64 -30.15 -19.69
C MET A 200 3.79 -30.89 -20.73
N ARG A 201 4.06 -30.72 -22.03
CA ARG A 201 3.34 -31.40 -23.11
C ARG A 201 3.53 -32.92 -23.10
N GLN A 202 4.72 -33.41 -22.74
CA GLN A 202 4.96 -34.84 -22.56
C GLN A 202 4.11 -35.42 -21.42
N LEU A 203 4.08 -34.72 -20.27
CA LEU A 203 3.26 -35.11 -19.12
C LEU A 203 1.77 -35.03 -19.44
N GLU A 204 1.33 -34.03 -20.20
CA GLU A 204 -0.05 -33.89 -20.66
C GLU A 204 -0.51 -35.09 -21.48
N LYS A 205 0.33 -35.56 -22.41
CA LYS A 205 0.06 -36.76 -23.21
C LYS A 205 0.00 -38.01 -22.35
N LYS A 206 0.93 -38.18 -21.41
CA LYS A 206 1.04 -39.37 -20.54
C LYS A 206 -0.08 -39.44 -19.50
N LEU A 207 -0.49 -38.30 -18.95
CA LEU A 207 -1.39 -38.22 -17.79
C LEU A 207 -2.80 -37.70 -18.15
N LYS A 208 -3.17 -37.69 -19.44
CA LYS A 208 -4.42 -37.10 -19.95
C LYS A 208 -5.68 -37.46 -19.15
N ARG A 209 -5.84 -38.74 -18.79
CA ARG A 209 -7.00 -39.21 -17.99
C ARG A 209 -6.97 -38.66 -16.56
N ALA A 210 -5.82 -38.69 -15.90
CA ALA A 210 -5.66 -38.19 -14.54
C ALA A 210 -5.91 -36.67 -14.50
N ILE A 211 -5.30 -35.92 -15.43
CA ILE A 211 -5.47 -34.47 -15.57
C ILE A 211 -6.94 -34.10 -15.79
N ASN A 212 -7.64 -34.79 -16.70
CA ASN A 212 -9.05 -34.49 -16.96
C ASN A 212 -9.95 -34.77 -15.76
N LYS A 213 -9.59 -35.76 -14.92
CA LYS A 213 -10.36 -36.12 -13.72
C LYS A 213 -10.05 -35.20 -12.53
N SER A 214 -8.86 -34.60 -12.50
CA SER A 214 -8.37 -33.76 -11.41
C SER A 214 -8.48 -32.25 -11.68
N LYS A 215 -8.98 -31.84 -12.84
CA LYS A 215 -9.10 -30.44 -13.27
C LYS A 215 -10.28 -29.76 -12.58
#